data_AF-A0A7K2XY50-F1
#
_entry.id   AF-A0A7K2XY50-F1
#
_cell.length_a   1.000
_cell.length_b   1.000
_cell.length_c   1.000
_cell.angle_alpha   90.00
_cell.angle_beta   90.00
_cell.angle_gamma   90.00
#
_symmetry.space_group_name_H-M   'P 1'
#
loop_
_entity.id
_entity.type
_entity.pdbx_description
1 polymer ?
#
loop_
_entity_poly.entity_id
_entity_poly.type
_entity_poly.pdbx_seq_one_letter_code
_entity_poly.pdbx_strand_id
1 'polypeptide(L)'
;VATSAHGDFNIHARDRIRWDGNHPKIVYHKDGIGTHCFRAANTNDEPPENHRGTWQFPTLVGWSGYPATVREKLTAADFGSAHFGLRDDSFANHLAEAKPAGIPFDPYQ
;
A
#
# COMPACT_ATOMS: atom_id res chain seq x y z
N VAL A 1 10.48 -0.98 -1.55
CA VAL A 1 9.00 -1.03 -1.66
C VAL A 1 8.48 -1.60 -0.36
N ALA A 2 7.57 -0.93 0.32
CA ALA A 2 6.96 -1.43 1.55
C ALA A 2 5.51 -1.83 1.27
N THR A 3 5.06 -2.96 1.80
CA THR A 3 3.68 -3.45 1.63
C THR A 3 3.01 -3.58 2.98
N SER A 4 1.85 -2.93 3.15
CA SER A 4 1.05 -3.02 4.38
C SER A 4 0.58 -4.45 4.61
N ALA A 5 0.85 -4.98 5.81
CA ALA A 5 0.43 -6.30 6.25
C ALA A 5 -0.01 -6.28 7.71
N HIS A 6 -1.33 -6.43 7.93
CA HIS A 6 -1.95 -6.62 9.26
C HIS A 6 -1.67 -5.50 10.29
N GLY A 7 -1.46 -4.27 9.83
CA GLY A 7 -1.17 -3.12 10.69
C GLY A 7 0.30 -2.67 10.66
N ASP A 8 1.18 -3.48 10.07
CA ASP A 8 2.60 -3.19 9.90
C ASP A 8 2.99 -3.10 8.41
N PHE A 9 4.29 -2.94 8.13
CA PHE A 9 4.86 -2.94 6.79
C PHE A 9 5.94 -4.01 6.62
N ASN A 10 5.80 -4.80 5.57
CA ASN A 10 6.90 -5.61 5.05
C ASN A 10 7.75 -4.78 4.10
N ILE A 11 9.02 -4.56 4.45
CA ILE A 11 9.94 -3.72 3.68
C ILE A 11 10.79 -4.60 2.76
N HIS A 12 10.73 -4.33 1.46
CA HIS A 12 11.48 -5.05 0.44
C HIS A 12 12.50 -4.14 -0.25
N ALA A 13 13.74 -4.61 -0.31
CA ALA A 13 14.74 -4.07 -1.23
C ALA A 13 14.31 -4.29 -2.69
N ARG A 14 14.84 -3.47 -3.60
CA ARG A 14 14.40 -3.43 -5.01
C ARG A 14 14.56 -4.76 -5.73
N ASP A 15 15.65 -5.47 -5.45
CA ASP A 15 16.01 -6.79 -5.98
C ASP A 15 15.09 -7.92 -5.48
N ARG A 16 14.33 -7.67 -4.41
CA ARG A 16 13.33 -8.60 -3.85
C ARG A 16 11.94 -8.39 -4.45
N ILE A 17 11.79 -7.48 -5.41
CA ILE A 17 10.53 -7.16 -6.06
C ILE A 17 10.61 -7.55 -7.54
N ARG A 18 9.55 -8.19 -8.05
CA ARG A 18 9.34 -8.39 -9.49
C ARG A 18 8.74 -7.10 -10.07
N TRP A 19 9.17 -6.72 -11.27
CA TRP A 19 8.78 -5.44 -11.89
C TRP A 19 8.17 -5.65 -13.27
N ASP A 20 7.22 -4.80 -13.64
CA ASP A 20 6.82 -4.54 -15.01
C ASP A 20 7.20 -3.09 -15.35
N GLY A 21 8.31 -2.90 -16.07
CA GLY A 21 8.93 -1.59 -16.23
C GLY A 21 9.28 -0.94 -14.89
N ASN A 22 8.61 0.16 -14.55
CA ASN A 22 8.75 0.86 -13.27
C ASN A 22 7.64 0.52 -12.25
N HIS A 23 6.77 -0.45 -12.54
CA HIS A 23 5.68 -0.87 -11.68
C HIS A 23 6.07 -2.10 -10.84
N PRO A 24 6.09 -2.01 -9.50
CA PRO A 24 6.32 -3.18 -8.65
C PRO A 24 5.10 -4.10 -8.70
N LYS A 25 5.33 -5.41 -8.86
CA LYS A 25 4.26 -6.41 -8.84
C LYS A 25 3.90 -6.76 -7.40
N ILE A 26 2.77 -6.23 -6.93
CA ILE A 26 2.24 -6.41 -5.58
C ILE A 26 0.89 -7.11 -5.64
N VAL A 27 0.67 -8.06 -4.74
CA VAL A 27 -0.54 -8.89 -4.68
C VAL A 27 -1.35 -8.53 -3.43
N TYR A 28 -2.67 -8.37 -3.60
CA TYR A 28 -3.61 -8.31 -2.49
C TYR A 28 -3.99 -9.74 -2.10
N HIS A 29 -3.45 -10.18 -0.98
CA HIS A 29 -3.43 -11.58 -0.55
C HIS A 29 -4.39 -11.83 0.61
N LYS A 30 -5.11 -12.95 0.57
CA LYS A 30 -5.84 -13.45 1.74
C LYS A 30 -4.91 -14.34 2.57
N ASP A 31 -4.43 -13.82 3.70
CA ASP A 31 -3.50 -14.56 4.56
C ASP A 31 -4.24 -15.61 5.42
N GLY A 32 -4.45 -16.78 4.82
CA GLY A 32 -5.16 -17.89 5.45
C GLY A 32 -6.54 -17.50 5.97
N ILE A 33 -6.76 -17.72 7.27
CA ILE A 33 -8.02 -17.35 7.96
C ILE A 33 -8.04 -15.89 8.44
N GLY A 34 -6.94 -15.14 8.28
CA GLY A 34 -6.76 -13.79 8.81
C GLY A 34 -7.38 -12.68 7.95
N THR A 35 -6.91 -11.44 8.14
CA THR A 35 -7.29 -10.31 7.27
C THR A 35 -6.53 -10.37 5.93
N HIS A 36 -6.84 -9.47 5.00
CA HIS A 36 -6.02 -9.36 3.79
C HIS A 36 -4.78 -8.51 4.06
N CYS A 37 -3.72 -8.77 3.31
CA CYS A 37 -2.50 -7.98 3.30
C CYS A 37 -1.97 -7.78 1.88
N PHE A 38 -1.03 -6.85 1.71
CA PHE A 38 -0.24 -6.77 0.49
C PHE A 38 1.05 -7.57 0.66
N ARG A 39 1.47 -8.25 -0.41
CA ARG A 39 2.76 -8.94 -0.47
C ARG A 39 3.45 -8.72 -1.81
N ALA A 40 4.77 -8.84 -1.82
CA ALA A 40 5.54 -8.96 -3.06
C ALA A 40 5.07 -10.19 -3.86
N ALA A 41 4.95 -10.05 -5.18
CA ALA A 41 4.65 -11.16 -6.06
C ALA A 41 5.80 -12.18 -6.10
N ASN A 42 5.46 -13.47 -6.21
CA ASN A 42 6.39 -14.57 -6.36
C ASN A 42 6.18 -15.29 -7.72
N THR A 43 6.82 -16.45 -7.90
CA THR A 43 6.77 -17.21 -9.16
C THR A 43 5.41 -17.84 -9.47
N ASN A 44 4.50 -17.90 -8.49
CA ASN A 44 3.18 -18.49 -8.64
C ASN A 44 2.10 -17.45 -8.98
N ASP A 45 2.44 -16.16 -9.06
CA ASP A 45 1.49 -15.07 -9.32
C ASP A 45 1.35 -14.74 -10.83
N GLU A 46 1.36 -15.76 -11.67
CA GLU A 46 1.01 -15.67 -13.09
C GLU A 46 -0.05 -16.75 -13.39
N PRO A 47 -1.34 -16.48 -13.16
CA PRO A 47 -1.94 -15.16 -12.89
C PRO A 47 -1.84 -14.67 -11.43
N PRO A 48 -1.94 -13.35 -11.17
CA PRO A 48 -1.97 -12.82 -9.81
C PRO A 48 -3.25 -13.20 -9.06
N GLU A 49 -3.14 -13.28 -7.74
CA GLU A 49 -4.25 -13.57 -6.82
C GLU A 49 -5.27 -12.40 -6.80
N ASN A 50 -6.23 -12.44 -7.72
CA ASN A 50 -7.43 -11.61 -7.70
C ASN A 50 -8.52 -12.23 -8.59
N HIS A 51 -9.77 -11.78 -8.40
CA HIS A 51 -10.92 -12.29 -9.15
C HIS A 51 -10.78 -12.22 -10.68
N ARG A 52 -10.01 -11.25 -11.20
CA ARG A 52 -9.81 -11.04 -12.64
C ARG A 52 -8.60 -11.78 -13.21
N GLY A 53 -7.78 -12.43 -12.37
CA GLY A 53 -6.58 -13.15 -12.79
C GLY A 53 -5.59 -12.30 -13.60
N THR A 54 -5.60 -10.97 -13.43
CA THR A 54 -4.82 -10.03 -14.25
C THR A 54 -4.23 -8.92 -13.39
N TRP A 55 -3.06 -8.42 -13.79
CA TRP A 55 -2.44 -7.26 -13.16
C TRP A 55 -3.30 -6.01 -13.41
N GLN A 56 -3.60 -5.25 -12.36
CA GLN A 56 -4.51 -4.11 -12.44
C GLN A 56 -3.75 -2.79 -12.41
N PHE A 57 -4.16 -1.87 -13.27
CA PHE A 57 -3.69 -0.48 -13.33
C PHE A 57 -4.90 0.46 -13.21
N PRO A 58 -5.46 0.61 -12.00
CA PRO A 58 -6.62 1.47 -11.80
C PRO A 58 -6.27 2.94 -12.05
N THR A 59 -7.28 3.74 -12.40
CA THR A 59 -7.14 5.20 -12.50
C THR A 59 -6.70 5.78 -11.16
N LEU A 60 -5.68 6.64 -11.18
CA LEU A 60 -5.09 7.24 -9.99
C LEU A 60 -5.57 8.68 -9.80
N VAL A 61 -6.00 9.02 -8.58
CA VAL A 61 -6.23 10.40 -8.14
C VAL A 61 -5.14 10.72 -7.12
N GLY A 62 -4.31 11.72 -7.42
CA GLY A 62 -3.29 12.20 -6.46
C GLY A 62 -3.95 12.92 -5.28
N TRP A 63 -3.23 13.03 -4.15
CA TRP A 63 -3.76 13.66 -2.92
C TRP A 63 -4.32 15.08 -3.14
N SER A 64 -3.67 15.87 -3.98
CA SER A 64 -4.12 17.23 -4.34
C SER A 64 -5.09 17.27 -5.54
N GLY A 65 -5.45 16.10 -6.09
CA GLY A 65 -6.32 15.96 -7.27
C GLY A 65 -7.77 15.59 -6.92
N TYR A 66 -8.11 15.42 -5.65
CA TYR A 66 -9.49 15.17 -5.25
C TYR A 66 -10.39 16.38 -5.54
N PRO A 67 -11.64 16.17 -6.00
CA PRO A 67 -12.63 17.23 -6.04
C PRO A 67 -12.86 17.84 -4.65
N ALA A 68 -13.27 19.10 -4.61
CA ALA A 68 -13.62 19.77 -3.36
C ALA A 68 -14.62 18.93 -2.54
N THR A 69 -14.46 18.91 -1.21
CA THR A 69 -15.27 18.15 -0.24
C THR A 69 -15.07 16.63 -0.25
N VAL A 70 -14.52 16.03 -1.30
CA VAL A 70 -14.33 14.56 -1.37
C VAL A 70 -13.20 14.13 -0.47
N ARG A 71 -12.07 14.85 -0.48
CA ARG A 71 -10.93 14.54 0.38
C ARG A 71 -11.30 14.64 1.85
N GLU A 72 -12.00 15.71 2.23
CA GLU A 72 -12.45 15.95 3.60
C GLU A 72 -13.38 14.83 4.10
N LYS A 73 -14.32 14.38 3.26
CA LYS A 73 -15.19 13.24 3.57
C LYS A 73 -14.40 11.93 3.70
N LEU A 74 -13.44 11.69 2.81
CA LEU A 74 -12.60 10.49 2.83
C LEU A 74 -11.76 10.43 4.11
N THR A 75 -11.15 11.54 4.52
CA THR A 75 -10.31 11.61 5.72
C THR A 75 -11.10 11.54 7.02
N ALA A 76 -12.33 12.07 7.04
CA ALA A 76 -13.18 12.10 8.23
C ALA A 76 -14.03 10.82 8.41
N ALA A 77 -14.04 9.91 7.44
CA ALA A 77 -14.85 8.71 7.50
C ALA A 77 -14.37 7.72 8.58
N ASP A 78 -15.33 7.07 9.22
CA ASP A 78 -15.08 5.90 10.06
C ASP A 78 -14.98 4.65 9.16
N PHE A 79 -13.82 4.00 9.19
CA PHE A 79 -13.52 2.79 8.43
C PHE A 79 -13.64 1.52 9.28
N GLY A 80 -14.21 1.62 10.49
CA GLY A 80 -14.30 0.53 11.45
C GLY A 80 -12.91 0.05 11.85
N SER A 81 -12.62 -1.23 11.61
CA SER A 81 -11.30 -1.80 11.92
C SER A 81 -10.21 -1.49 10.89
N ALA A 82 -10.56 -0.88 9.75
CA ALA A 82 -9.59 -0.45 8.76
C ALA A 82 -9.07 0.96 9.09
N HIS A 83 -7.86 1.26 8.62
CA HIS A 83 -7.20 2.54 8.89
C HIS A 83 -6.78 3.20 7.59
N PHE A 84 -7.20 4.44 7.37
CA PHE A 84 -6.85 5.20 6.17
C PHE A 84 -5.53 5.95 6.38
N GLY A 85 -4.39 5.33 6.04
CA GLY A 85 -3.06 5.84 6.37
C GLY A 85 -2.61 7.13 5.67
N LEU A 86 -3.40 7.71 4.76
CA LEU A 86 -3.06 8.97 4.07
C LEU A 86 -3.62 10.23 4.76
N ARG A 87 -4.38 10.08 5.86
CA ARG A 87 -4.87 11.22 6.65
C ARG A 87 -3.72 11.89 7.41
N ASP A 88 -3.88 13.18 7.71
CA ASP A 88 -2.82 14.02 8.28
C ASP A 88 -2.28 13.50 9.63
N ASP A 89 -3.14 12.95 10.48
CA ASP A 89 -2.80 12.38 11.80
C ASP A 89 -2.14 10.98 11.72
N SER A 90 -2.10 10.36 10.54
CA SER A 90 -1.56 9.00 10.34
C SER A 90 -0.35 8.95 9.44
N PHE A 91 -0.27 9.86 8.46
CA PHE A 91 0.64 9.73 7.33
C PHE A 91 2.11 9.71 7.74
N ALA A 92 2.51 10.58 8.67
CA ALA A 92 3.87 10.61 9.19
C ALA A 92 4.27 9.29 9.87
N ASN A 93 3.38 8.70 10.67
CA ASN A 93 3.67 7.42 11.33
C ASN A 93 3.72 6.27 10.33
N HIS A 94 2.82 6.25 9.34
CA HIS A 94 2.87 5.29 8.22
C HIS A 94 4.19 5.37 7.46
N LEU A 95 4.67 6.59 7.19
CA LEU A 95 5.95 6.80 6.54
C LEU A 95 7.11 6.28 7.41
N ALA A 96 7.06 6.49 8.72
CA ALA A 96 8.07 5.98 9.65
C ALA A 96 8.14 4.45 9.65
N GLU A 97 7.00 3.78 9.73
CA GLU A 97 6.92 2.31 9.74
C GLU A 97 7.31 1.69 8.38
N ALA A 98 6.94 2.34 7.27
CA ALA A 98 7.26 1.87 5.93
C ALA A 98 8.70 2.18 5.49
N LYS A 99 9.42 3.04 6.21
CA LYS A 99 10.74 3.55 5.83
C LYS A 99 11.80 2.44 5.91
N PRO A 100 12.53 2.14 4.82
CA PRO A 100 13.71 1.29 4.87
C PRO A 100 14.83 1.88 5.73
N ALA A 101 15.58 0.99 6.39
CA ALA A 101 16.78 1.38 7.12
C ALA A 101 17.81 2.06 6.21
N GLY A 102 18.59 3.00 6.76
CA GLY A 102 19.70 3.65 6.06
C GLY A 102 19.32 4.82 5.13
N ILE A 103 18.06 5.26 5.13
CA ILE A 103 17.63 6.44 4.36
C ILE A 103 17.62 7.69 5.26
N PRO A 104 18.29 8.79 4.86
CA PRO A 104 18.23 10.08 5.56
C PRO A 104 16.90 10.79 5.25
N PHE A 105 15.84 10.36 5.91
CA PHE A 105 14.48 10.87 5.77
C PHE A 105 13.81 10.90 7.14
N ASP A 106 13.27 12.03 7.56
CA ASP A 106 12.46 12.15 8.77
C ASP A 106 11.00 12.39 8.38
N PRO A 107 10.08 11.47 8.68
CA PRO A 107 8.68 11.58 8.28
C PRO A 107 7.87 12.59 9.10
N TYR A 108 8.45 13.18 10.15
CA TYR A 108 7.79 14.15 11.03
C TYR A 108 8.22 15.61 10.81
N GLN A 109 9.04 15.87 9.78
CA GLN A 109 9.57 17.19 9.42
C GLN A 109 8.78 17.84 8.27
#